data_AF-N1QTK5-F1
#
_entry.id   AF-N1QTK5-F1
#
_cell.length_a   1.000
_cell.length_b   1.000
_cell.length_c   1.000
_cell.angle_alpha   90.00
_cell.angle_beta   90.00
_cell.angle_gamma   90.00
#
_symmetry.space_group_name_H-M   'P 1'
#
loop_
_entity.id
_entity.type
_entity.pdbx_description
1 polymer ?
#
loop_
_entity_poly.entity_id
_entity_poly.type
_entity_poly.pdbx_seq_one_letter_code
_entity_poly.pdbx_strand_id
1 'polypeptide(L)'
;MDEPNSYEEQRRRQVEENERKLEELRLHRLSAAVREAAVKPMPVSSTPPSSQKRRFAVRFLPPSDLLVPQTKELKLRYLRAPPPPTRRSGRVASLPKQPDYRDKKAPRRGLPPDRVYATDEARDYAFTKAKELNNQLFSAHPSFIKPMTRSYATGHLLTIPQQFKKSYLPWFDEMIFLVDEEDGEFPMPYMAQHGAIGSGWNLFAIGHKLADGDCLVFQQVQRTKFKVRF
;
A
#
# COMPACT_ATOMS: atom_id res chain seq x y z
N MET A 1 50.97 -20.61 16.18
CA MET A 1 51.33 -19.37 15.46
C MET A 1 50.16 -19.08 14.56
N ASP A 2 49.20 -18.31 15.05
CA ASP A 2 47.94 -18.05 14.35
C ASP A 2 48.17 -16.95 13.32
N GLU A 3 47.99 -17.27 12.04
CA GLU A 3 48.13 -16.29 10.97
C GLU A 3 47.05 -15.23 11.10
N PRO A 4 47.40 -13.92 11.09
CA PRO A 4 46.41 -12.86 11.12
C PRO A 4 45.55 -12.93 9.86
N ASN A 5 44.25 -13.20 10.06
CA ASN A 5 43.27 -13.31 8.99
C ASN A 5 43.18 -11.97 8.25
N SER A 6 43.67 -11.91 7.00
CA SER A 6 43.64 -10.72 6.12
C SER A 6 42.28 -10.01 6.08
N TYR A 7 41.20 -10.79 6.25
CA TYR A 7 39.84 -10.28 6.38
C TYR A 7 39.62 -9.44 7.66
N GLU A 8 40.17 -9.86 8.80
CA GLU A 8 40.05 -9.12 10.06
C GLU A 8 40.80 -7.79 10.02
N GLU A 9 41.94 -7.75 9.34
CA GLU A 9 42.69 -6.49 9.15
C GLU A 9 41.92 -5.50 8.28
N GLN A 10 41.35 -5.95 7.16
CA GLN A 10 40.53 -5.09 6.31
C GLN A 10 39.29 -4.57 7.04
N ARG A 11 38.63 -5.44 7.82
CA ARG A 11 37.48 -5.04 8.65
C ARG A 11 37.86 -3.96 9.65
N ARG A 12 39.01 -4.07 10.33
CA ARG A 12 39.50 -3.07 11.28
C ARG A 12 39.77 -1.73 10.60
N ARG A 13 40.43 -1.74 9.43
CA ARG A 13 40.67 -0.51 8.64
C ARG A 13 39.39 0.21 8.25
N GLN A 14 38.37 -0.53 7.81
CA GLN A 14 37.07 0.06 7.47
C GLN A 14 36.37 0.68 8.68
N VAL A 15 36.45 0.05 9.85
CA VAL A 15 35.87 0.60 11.09
C VAL A 15 36.59 1.88 11.48
N GLU A 16 37.93 1.90 11.44
CA GLU A 16 38.73 3.10 11.74
C GLU A 16 38.44 4.25 10.77
N GLU A 17 38.31 3.97 9.47
CA GLU A 17 37.92 4.99 8.49
C GLU A 17 36.52 5.55 8.75
N ASN A 18 35.57 4.70 9.15
CA ASN A 18 34.21 5.14 9.47
C ASN A 18 34.18 5.98 10.75
N GLU A 19 34.98 5.63 11.76
CA GLU A 19 35.13 6.43 12.98
C GLU A 19 35.72 7.81 12.66
N ARG A 20 36.77 7.88 11.82
CA ARG A 20 37.34 9.16 11.37
C ARG A 20 36.32 10.03 10.65
N LYS A 21 35.52 9.46 9.74
CA LYS A 21 34.44 10.19 9.05
C LYS A 21 33.37 10.69 10.04
N LEU A 22 33.06 9.91 11.08
CA LEU A 22 32.11 10.30 12.13
C LEU A 22 32.65 11.49 12.96
N GLU A 23 33.96 11.51 13.23
CA GLU A 23 34.64 12.61 13.91
C GLU A 23 34.71 13.88 13.05
N GLU A 24 35.08 13.73 11.77
CA GLU A 24 35.14 14.84 10.79
C GLU A 24 33.77 15.53 10.67
N LEU A 25 32.70 14.74 10.56
CA LEU A 25 31.33 15.25 10.49
C LEU A 25 30.79 15.73 11.85
N ARG A 26 31.57 15.59 12.94
CA ARG A 26 31.20 15.97 14.32
C ARG A 26 29.84 15.40 14.76
N LEU A 27 29.45 14.26 14.19
CA LEU A 27 28.12 13.67 14.41
C LEU A 27 27.94 13.20 15.85
N HIS A 28 29.01 12.76 16.50
CA HIS A 28 29.00 12.43 17.92
C HIS A 28 28.57 13.62 18.79
N ARG A 29 28.99 14.85 18.46
CA ARG A 29 28.60 16.07 19.19
C ARG A 29 27.14 16.41 18.99
N LEU A 30 26.62 16.26 17.77
CA LEU A 30 25.20 16.45 17.48
C LEU A 30 24.34 15.43 18.22
N SER A 31 24.77 14.17 18.24
CA SER A 31 24.08 13.11 18.98
C SER A 31 24.06 13.37 20.50
N ALA A 32 25.15 13.88 21.06
CA ALA A 32 25.24 14.29 22.46
C ALA A 32 24.33 15.50 22.75
N ALA A 33 24.35 16.53 21.91
CA ALA A 33 23.50 17.71 22.06
C ALA A 33 21.99 17.38 21.98
N VAL A 34 21.60 16.45 21.10
CA VAL A 34 20.20 15.98 21.02
C VAL A 34 19.82 15.20 22.28
N ARG A 35 20.70 14.32 22.78
CA ARG A 35 20.47 13.61 24.04
C ARG A 35 20.37 14.57 25.22
N GLU A 36 21.25 15.56 25.33
CA GLU A 36 21.17 16.60 26.35
C GLU A 36 19.90 17.46 26.23
N ALA A 37 19.48 17.80 25.01
CA ALA A 37 18.24 18.51 24.76
C ALA A 37 17.00 17.69 25.17
N ALA A 38 17.05 16.37 25.03
CA ALA A 38 15.98 15.47 25.48
C ALA A 38 15.92 15.32 27.01
N VAL A 39 17.03 15.51 27.72
CA VAL A 39 17.09 15.45 29.20
C VAL A 39 16.66 16.77 29.86
N LYS A 40 16.80 17.90 29.16
CA LYS A 40 16.31 19.19 29.68
C LYS A 40 14.77 19.17 29.71
N PRO A 41 14.13 19.48 30.86
CA PRO A 41 12.68 19.63 30.90
C PRO A 41 12.27 20.77 29.97
N MET A 42 11.31 20.50 29.08
CA MET A 42 10.78 21.53 28.19
C MET A 42 10.21 22.70 29.00
N PRO A 43 10.50 23.96 28.66
CA PRO A 43 9.78 25.09 29.23
C PRO A 43 8.30 24.96 28.84
N VAL A 44 7.42 25.15 29.83
CA VAL A 44 5.97 25.06 29.67
C VAL A 44 5.49 26.19 28.76
N SER A 45 5.50 25.96 27.44
CA SER A 45 4.82 26.85 26.50
C SER A 45 3.34 26.48 26.47
N SER A 46 2.51 27.37 26.98
CA SER A 46 1.05 27.35 26.88
C SER A 46 0.55 26.90 25.50
N THR A 47 0.00 25.69 25.42
CA THR A 47 -0.79 25.24 24.28
C THR A 47 -2.12 26.00 24.23
N PRO A 48 -2.54 26.57 23.09
CA PRO A 48 -3.93 26.93 22.89
C PRO A 48 -4.77 25.64 22.72
N PRO A 49 -6.04 25.62 23.16
CA PRO A 49 -6.83 24.40 23.14
C PRO A 49 -7.19 23.96 21.71
N SER A 50 -7.06 22.66 21.51
CA SER A 50 -7.60 21.84 20.42
C SER A 50 -8.92 22.37 19.87
N SER A 51 -8.92 22.76 18.60
CA SER A 51 -10.15 23.04 17.86
C SER A 51 -11.05 21.80 17.85
N GLN A 52 -12.19 21.92 18.54
CA GLN A 52 -13.30 20.97 18.45
C GLN A 52 -13.63 20.69 16.98
N LYS A 53 -13.48 19.42 16.58
CA LYS A 53 -14.04 18.88 15.34
C LYS A 53 -15.54 19.19 15.33
N ARG A 54 -15.94 20.21 14.57
CA ARG A 54 -17.35 20.47 14.28
C ARG A 54 -17.91 19.23 13.59
N ARG A 55 -18.75 18.49 14.30
CA ARG A 55 -19.59 17.44 13.74
C ARG A 55 -20.60 18.15 12.83
N PHE A 56 -20.47 17.99 11.52
CA PHE A 56 -21.52 18.40 10.61
C PHE A 56 -22.72 17.49 10.86
N ALA A 57 -23.79 18.07 11.40
CA ALA A 57 -25.07 17.40 11.51
C ALA A 57 -25.64 17.19 10.09
N VAL A 58 -25.62 15.95 9.62
CA VAL A 58 -26.40 15.55 8.45
C VAL A 58 -27.85 15.47 8.91
N ARG A 59 -28.64 16.52 8.66
CA ARG A 59 -30.10 16.44 8.76
C ARG A 59 -30.60 15.53 7.64
N PHE A 60 -31.06 14.35 8.04
CA PHE A 60 -31.91 13.50 7.20
C PHE A 60 -33.25 14.22 6.97
N LEU A 61 -33.66 14.35 5.71
CA LEU A 61 -35.04 14.68 5.31
C LEU A 61 -35.55 13.51 4.46
N PRO A 62 -36.78 13.01 4.70
CA PRO A 62 -37.30 11.83 4.01
C PRO A 62 -37.82 12.16 2.59
N PRO A 63 -38.02 11.13 1.74
CA PRO A 63 -38.32 11.30 0.32
C PRO A 63 -39.82 11.32 0.05
N SER A 64 -40.28 12.18 -0.86
CA SER A 64 -41.42 11.92 -1.77
C SER A 64 -41.52 13.05 -2.82
N ASP A 65 -41.27 12.65 -4.06
CA ASP A 65 -41.94 12.98 -5.33
C ASP A 65 -42.29 14.45 -5.67
N LEU A 66 -41.76 14.92 -6.81
CA LEU A 66 -42.51 15.04 -8.08
C LEU A 66 -41.66 15.77 -9.16
N LEU A 67 -41.58 15.13 -10.33
CA LEU A 67 -41.24 15.64 -11.67
C LEU A 67 -39.87 16.31 -11.95
N VAL A 68 -39.06 15.58 -12.73
CA VAL A 68 -38.06 16.08 -13.72
C VAL A 68 -38.88 16.54 -14.95
N PRO A 69 -38.53 17.58 -15.77
CA PRO A 69 -37.20 17.77 -16.36
C PRO A 69 -36.76 19.21 -16.70
N GLN A 70 -35.45 19.51 -16.61
CA GLN A 70 -34.72 20.03 -17.78
C GLN A 70 -33.20 20.12 -17.57
N THR A 71 -32.54 19.31 -18.37
CA THR A 71 -31.14 19.36 -18.75
C THR A 71 -30.79 20.74 -19.32
N LYS A 72 -29.78 21.42 -18.74
CA LYS A 72 -28.75 22.29 -19.39
C LYS A 72 -28.14 23.36 -18.48
N GLU A 73 -28.68 23.62 -17.29
CA GLU A 73 -28.21 24.75 -16.44
C GLU A 73 -27.08 24.42 -15.45
N LEU A 74 -26.79 23.14 -15.20
CA LEU A 74 -25.76 22.74 -14.21
C LEU A 74 -24.31 22.95 -14.68
N LYS A 75 -24.08 23.29 -15.96
CA LYS A 75 -22.73 23.41 -16.53
C LYS A 75 -22.10 24.81 -16.39
N LEU A 76 -22.88 25.84 -16.05
CA LEU A 76 -22.39 27.21 -15.89
C LEU A 76 -21.84 27.52 -14.48
N ARG A 77 -22.01 26.62 -13.51
CA ARG A 77 -21.53 26.83 -12.12
C ARG A 77 -20.04 26.53 -11.93
N TYR A 78 -19.31 26.15 -12.98
CA TYR A 78 -17.89 25.79 -12.95
C TYR A 78 -16.93 26.85 -13.50
N LEU A 79 -17.38 28.07 -13.77
CA LEU A 79 -16.47 29.19 -14.00
C LEU A 79 -16.28 29.93 -12.67
N ARG A 80 -15.50 29.34 -11.77
CA ARG A 80 -14.96 30.08 -10.62
C ARG A 80 -14.10 31.20 -11.19
N ALA A 81 -14.46 32.45 -10.92
CA ALA A 81 -13.65 33.60 -11.30
C ALA A 81 -12.20 33.36 -10.87
N PRO A 82 -11.20 33.66 -11.73
CA PRO A 82 -9.81 33.45 -11.37
C PRO A 82 -9.51 34.20 -10.08
N PRO A 83 -8.73 33.61 -9.15
CA PRO A 83 -8.38 34.30 -7.91
C PRO A 83 -7.70 35.63 -8.23
N PRO A 84 -7.95 36.69 -7.45
CA PRO A 84 -7.32 37.98 -7.66
C PRO A 84 -5.78 37.82 -7.64
N PRO A 85 -5.05 38.57 -8.48
CA PRO A 85 -3.60 38.44 -8.58
C PRO A 85 -2.95 38.69 -7.22
N THR A 86 -2.08 37.78 -6.80
CA THR A 86 -1.34 37.89 -5.54
C THR A 86 -0.40 39.10 -5.59
N ARG A 87 -0.72 40.18 -4.85
CA ARG A 87 0.14 41.36 -4.73
C ARG A 87 1.43 40.98 -4.00
N ARG A 88 2.57 41.01 -4.70
CA ARG A 88 3.88 40.77 -4.09
C ARG A 88 4.24 41.95 -3.18
N SER A 89 4.77 41.66 -1.98
CA SER A 89 5.33 42.70 -1.12
C SER A 89 6.59 43.30 -1.76
N GLY A 90 6.89 44.57 -1.48
CA GLY A 90 8.01 45.28 -2.11
C GLY A 90 9.37 44.59 -1.97
N ARG A 91 9.58 43.83 -0.87
CA ARG A 91 10.80 43.03 -0.62
C ARG A 91 11.01 41.89 -1.63
N VAL A 92 9.96 41.40 -2.28
CA VAL A 92 9.97 40.24 -3.17
C VAL A 92 9.59 40.64 -4.62
N ALA A 93 9.34 41.94 -4.86
CA ALA A 93 8.94 42.46 -6.16
C ALA A 93 10.10 42.43 -7.18
N SER A 94 11.34 42.58 -6.72
CA SER A 94 12.56 42.50 -7.56
C SER A 94 12.97 41.06 -7.90
N LEU A 95 12.40 40.06 -7.23
CA LEU A 95 12.69 38.66 -7.52
C LEU A 95 11.89 38.19 -8.74
N PRO A 96 12.51 37.40 -9.64
CA PRO A 96 11.83 36.87 -10.81
C PRO A 96 10.56 36.11 -10.43
N LYS A 97 9.57 36.14 -11.32
CA LYS A 97 8.30 35.44 -11.10
C LYS A 97 8.59 33.94 -10.97
N GLN A 98 8.55 33.40 -9.74
CA GLN A 98 8.71 31.96 -9.55
C GLN A 98 7.72 31.20 -10.45
N PRO A 99 8.17 30.13 -11.12
CA PRO A 99 7.31 29.32 -11.96
C PRO A 99 6.17 28.74 -11.11
N ASP A 100 4.96 28.71 -11.66
CA ASP A 100 3.83 28.14 -10.96
C ASP A 100 3.98 26.61 -10.91
N TYR A 101 4.29 26.10 -9.73
CA TYR A 101 4.44 24.66 -9.51
C TYR A 101 3.09 23.94 -9.38
N ARG A 102 1.94 24.66 -9.32
CA ARG A 102 0.61 24.03 -9.19
C ARG A 102 0.15 23.29 -10.44
N ASP A 103 0.58 23.71 -11.63
CA ASP A 103 0.12 23.13 -12.89
C ASP A 103 0.96 21.95 -13.39
N LYS A 104 2.05 21.61 -12.69
CA LYS A 104 2.72 20.33 -12.91
C LYS A 104 1.91 19.24 -12.23
N LYS A 105 0.83 18.78 -12.87
CA LYS A 105 0.48 17.35 -12.76
C LYS A 105 1.75 16.64 -13.17
N ALA A 106 2.48 16.07 -12.20
CA ALA A 106 3.60 15.19 -12.51
C ALA A 106 3.12 14.26 -13.63
N PRO A 107 3.90 14.06 -14.71
CA PRO A 107 3.53 13.08 -15.71
C PRO A 107 3.16 11.82 -14.93
N ARG A 108 1.94 11.30 -15.14
CA ARG A 108 1.54 10.02 -14.52
C ARG A 108 2.73 9.12 -14.76
N ARG A 109 3.43 8.70 -13.69
CA ARG A 109 4.72 8.00 -13.81
C ARG A 109 4.58 7.03 -14.97
N GLY A 110 5.30 7.32 -16.06
CA GLY A 110 5.23 6.52 -17.27
C GLY A 110 5.34 5.08 -16.82
N LEU A 111 4.38 4.28 -17.25
CA LEU A 111 4.35 2.85 -16.98
C LEU A 111 5.77 2.32 -17.24
N PRO A 112 6.43 1.65 -16.27
CA PRO A 112 7.79 1.18 -16.49
C PRO A 112 7.86 0.35 -17.78
N PRO A 113 8.81 0.62 -18.67
CA PRO A 113 8.86 0.04 -20.02
C PRO A 113 9.07 -1.49 -20.03
N ASP A 114 9.43 -2.08 -18.90
CA ASP A 114 9.76 -3.50 -18.76
C ASP A 114 8.63 -4.34 -18.11
N ARG A 115 7.40 -3.82 -18.11
CA ARG A 115 6.27 -4.56 -17.54
C ARG A 115 5.61 -5.41 -18.61
N VAL A 116 6.07 -6.66 -18.70
CA VAL A 116 5.44 -7.72 -19.48
C VAL A 116 4.05 -8.00 -18.90
N TYR A 117 3.02 -7.78 -19.71
CA TYR A 117 1.67 -8.26 -19.42
C TYR A 117 1.49 -9.60 -20.12
N ALA A 118 0.79 -10.53 -19.49
CA ALA A 118 0.40 -11.76 -20.16
C ALA A 118 -0.54 -11.44 -21.34
N THR A 119 -0.39 -12.20 -22.43
CA THR A 119 -1.37 -12.19 -23.52
C THR A 119 -2.71 -12.74 -23.02
N ASP A 120 -3.82 -12.28 -23.60
CA ASP A 120 -5.15 -12.75 -23.19
C ASP A 120 -5.28 -14.28 -23.35
N GLU A 121 -4.66 -14.86 -24.39
CA GLU A 121 -4.59 -16.31 -24.59
C GLU A 121 -3.91 -17.04 -23.42
N ALA A 122 -2.80 -16.50 -22.90
CA ALA A 122 -2.09 -17.08 -21.76
C ALA A 122 -2.94 -17.01 -20.48
N ARG A 123 -3.68 -15.91 -20.30
CA ARG A 123 -4.60 -15.74 -19.16
C ARG A 123 -5.76 -16.73 -19.21
N ASP A 124 -6.33 -16.92 -20.39
CA ASP A 124 -7.42 -17.87 -20.58
C ASP A 124 -6.94 -19.31 -20.37
N TYR A 125 -5.74 -19.65 -20.85
CA TYR A 125 -5.12 -20.95 -20.61
C TYR A 125 -4.85 -21.22 -19.12
N ALA A 126 -4.31 -20.24 -18.40
CA ALA A 126 -4.11 -20.37 -16.96
C ALA A 126 -5.44 -20.52 -16.23
N PHE A 127 -6.47 -19.80 -16.65
CA PHE A 127 -7.80 -19.87 -16.06
C PHE A 127 -8.48 -21.22 -16.32
N THR A 128 -8.39 -21.77 -17.52
CA THR A 128 -8.95 -23.10 -17.84
C THR A 128 -8.26 -24.18 -17.03
N LYS A 129 -6.93 -24.16 -16.92
CA LYS A 129 -6.17 -25.06 -16.04
C LYS A 129 -6.60 -24.96 -14.58
N ALA A 130 -6.69 -23.75 -14.04
CA ALA A 130 -7.14 -23.54 -12.67
C ALA A 130 -8.57 -24.07 -12.46
N LYS A 131 -9.44 -23.97 -13.46
CA LYS A 131 -10.80 -24.51 -13.42
C LYS A 131 -10.82 -26.04 -13.44
N GLU A 132 -9.98 -26.67 -14.24
CA GLU A 132 -9.81 -28.12 -14.25
C GLU A 132 -9.30 -28.63 -12.90
N LEU A 133 -8.28 -28.00 -12.33
CA LEU A 133 -7.78 -28.29 -10.99
C LEU A 133 -8.89 -28.12 -9.95
N ASN A 134 -9.64 -27.03 -10.01
CA ASN A 134 -10.77 -26.78 -9.11
C ASN A 134 -11.86 -27.86 -9.21
N ASN A 135 -12.11 -28.41 -10.40
CA ASN A 135 -13.08 -29.49 -10.60
C ASN A 135 -12.56 -30.85 -10.08
N GLN A 136 -11.25 -31.08 -10.12
CA GLN A 136 -10.62 -32.28 -9.55
C GLN A 136 -10.63 -32.26 -8.02
N LEU A 137 -10.63 -31.08 -7.41
CA LEU A 137 -10.79 -30.93 -5.97
C LEU A 137 -12.20 -31.38 -5.56
N PHE A 138 -12.29 -32.54 -4.92
CA PHE A 138 -13.55 -33.07 -4.41
C PHE A 138 -14.24 -32.08 -3.47
N SER A 139 -15.55 -31.89 -3.71
CA SER A 139 -16.53 -30.94 -3.13
C SER A 139 -16.59 -30.81 -1.60
N ALA A 140 -15.80 -31.56 -0.83
CA ALA A 140 -15.84 -31.54 0.64
C ALA A 140 -15.46 -30.18 1.24
N HIS A 141 -14.64 -29.40 0.52
CA HIS A 141 -14.16 -28.10 0.98
C HIS A 141 -14.46 -27.02 -0.07
N PRO A 142 -14.93 -25.83 0.34
CA PRO A 142 -15.24 -24.78 -0.58
C PRO A 142 -13.94 -24.20 -1.16
N SER A 143 -13.94 -24.01 -2.48
CA SER A 143 -12.80 -23.47 -3.21
C SER A 143 -13.22 -22.34 -4.12
N PHE A 144 -12.27 -21.48 -4.45
CA PHE A 144 -12.47 -20.41 -5.44
C PHE A 144 -11.20 -20.17 -6.24
N ILE A 145 -11.40 -19.75 -7.49
CA ILE A 145 -10.31 -19.40 -8.40
C ILE A 145 -10.08 -17.89 -8.34
N LYS A 146 -8.80 -17.49 -8.35
CA LYS A 146 -8.38 -16.10 -8.33
C LYS A 146 -7.37 -15.82 -9.43
N PRO A 147 -7.79 -15.18 -10.54
CA PRO A 147 -6.88 -14.73 -11.58
C PRO A 147 -5.92 -13.65 -11.03
N MET A 148 -4.63 -13.85 -11.26
CA MET A 148 -3.58 -12.93 -10.88
C MET A 148 -3.49 -11.81 -11.91
N THR A 149 -4.06 -10.67 -11.53
CA THR A 149 -3.82 -9.41 -12.20
C THR A 149 -2.57 -8.78 -11.61
N ARG A 150 -1.85 -7.96 -12.39
CA ARG A 150 -0.74 -7.12 -11.94
C ARG A 150 -0.95 -6.42 -10.60
N SER A 151 -2.15 -5.93 -10.31
CA SER A 151 -2.46 -5.28 -9.04
C SER A 151 -2.35 -6.21 -7.84
N TYR A 152 -2.60 -7.51 -8.04
CA TYR A 152 -2.45 -8.54 -7.03
C TYR A 152 -1.03 -9.09 -7.03
N ALA A 153 -0.39 -9.30 -8.17
CA ALA A 153 0.99 -9.80 -8.25
C ALA A 153 2.01 -8.82 -7.64
N THR A 154 1.85 -7.51 -7.85
CA THR A 154 2.73 -6.46 -7.27
C THR A 154 2.10 -5.76 -6.06
N GLY A 155 0.88 -6.14 -5.69
CA GLY A 155 0.13 -5.47 -4.64
C GLY A 155 0.42 -5.96 -3.24
N HIS A 156 -0.09 -5.23 -2.26
CA HIS A 156 -0.02 -5.60 -0.84
C HIS A 156 -1.32 -6.22 -0.32
N LEU A 157 -2.37 -6.28 -1.16
CA LEU A 157 -3.66 -6.83 -0.78
C LEU A 157 -4.20 -7.77 -1.85
N LEU A 158 -4.79 -8.88 -1.40
CA LEU A 158 -5.57 -9.78 -2.24
C LEU A 158 -7.03 -9.76 -1.81
N THR A 159 -7.92 -9.33 -2.70
CA THR A 159 -9.37 -9.30 -2.42
C THR A 159 -9.99 -10.67 -2.62
N ILE A 160 -10.74 -11.14 -1.63
CA ILE A 160 -11.48 -12.41 -1.69
C ILE A 160 -12.86 -12.16 -2.32
N PRO A 161 -13.37 -13.08 -3.17
CA PRO A 161 -14.71 -12.96 -3.74
C PRO A 161 -15.78 -12.72 -2.66
N GLN A 162 -16.67 -11.75 -2.89
CA GLN A 162 -17.66 -11.34 -1.88
C GLN A 162 -18.61 -12.47 -1.48
N GLN A 163 -18.96 -13.33 -2.43
CA GLN A 163 -19.81 -14.51 -2.17
C GLN A 163 -19.12 -15.46 -1.20
N PHE A 164 -17.86 -15.79 -1.47
CA PHE A 164 -17.05 -16.66 -0.62
C PHE A 164 -16.85 -16.08 0.78
N LYS A 165 -16.58 -14.76 0.85
CA LYS A 165 -16.43 -14.04 2.12
C LYS A 165 -17.67 -14.16 3.02
N LYS A 166 -18.86 -14.01 2.46
CA LYS A 166 -20.10 -14.01 3.23
C LYS A 166 -20.43 -15.36 3.86
N SER A 167 -20.06 -16.45 3.19
CA SER A 167 -20.38 -17.81 3.65
C SER A 167 -19.30 -18.42 4.55
N TYR A 168 -18.03 -18.13 4.27
CA TYR A 168 -16.93 -18.92 4.82
C TYR A 168 -15.94 -18.16 5.69
N LEU A 169 -15.97 -16.82 5.66
CA LEU A 169 -15.02 -15.98 6.40
C LEU A 169 -15.64 -15.28 7.60
N PRO A 170 -14.82 -15.01 8.63
CA PRO A 170 -15.24 -14.21 9.79
C PRO A 170 -15.62 -12.78 9.39
N TRP A 171 -16.48 -12.17 10.19
CA TRP A 171 -16.89 -10.77 10.02
C TRP A 171 -15.93 -9.77 10.68
N PHE A 172 -14.96 -10.26 11.46
CA PHE A 172 -13.96 -9.44 12.14
C PHE A 172 -12.56 -9.71 11.56
N ASP A 173 -11.65 -8.78 11.82
CA ASP A 173 -10.25 -8.91 11.41
C ASP A 173 -9.60 -10.07 12.18
N GLU A 174 -9.07 -11.04 11.44
CA GLU A 174 -8.52 -12.28 12.00
C GLU A 174 -7.22 -12.65 11.27
N MET A 175 -6.38 -13.48 11.88
CA MET A 175 -5.21 -14.04 11.19
C MET A 175 -5.64 -15.25 10.36
N ILE A 176 -5.30 -15.23 9.08
CA ILE A 176 -5.52 -16.32 8.14
C ILE A 176 -4.17 -16.92 7.78
N PHE A 177 -4.11 -18.24 7.61
CA PHE A 177 -2.93 -18.96 7.19
C PHE A 177 -3.12 -19.40 5.74
N LEU A 178 -2.20 -18.99 4.87
CA LEU A 178 -2.07 -19.55 3.53
C LEU A 178 -1.06 -20.70 3.59
N VAL A 179 -1.45 -21.86 3.11
CA VAL A 179 -0.60 -23.05 3.00
C VAL A 179 -0.28 -23.23 1.53
N ASP A 180 1.00 -23.28 1.18
CA ASP A 180 1.41 -23.56 -0.19
C ASP A 180 1.33 -25.07 -0.53
N GLU A 181 1.89 -25.46 -1.67
CA GLU A 181 1.95 -26.87 -2.08
C GLU A 181 3.01 -27.67 -1.31
N GLU A 182 4.02 -26.99 -0.75
CA GLU A 182 5.08 -27.56 0.08
C GLU A 182 4.70 -27.62 1.58
N ASP A 183 3.42 -27.38 1.88
CA ASP A 183 2.84 -27.31 3.22
C ASP A 183 3.47 -26.22 4.14
N GLY A 184 4.07 -25.20 3.54
CA GLY A 184 4.54 -23.99 4.19
C GLY A 184 3.38 -23.09 4.62
N GLU A 185 3.27 -22.81 5.93
CA GLU A 185 2.21 -21.96 6.49
C GLU A 185 2.64 -20.48 6.59
N PHE A 186 1.89 -19.61 5.92
CA PHE A 186 2.12 -18.17 5.91
C PHE A 186 0.99 -17.43 6.64
N PRO A 187 1.21 -16.94 7.87
CA PRO A 187 0.22 -16.17 8.61
C PRO A 187 0.09 -14.76 8.03
N MET A 188 -1.15 -14.33 7.76
CA MET A 188 -1.45 -13.01 7.22
C MET A 188 -2.69 -12.40 7.87
N PRO A 189 -2.70 -11.07 8.10
CA PRO A 189 -3.88 -10.40 8.63
C PRO A 189 -4.97 -10.35 7.55
N TYR A 190 -6.17 -10.77 7.89
CA TYR A 190 -7.36 -10.59 7.08
C TYR A 190 -8.12 -9.35 7.53
N MET A 191 -8.41 -8.48 6.57
CA MET A 191 -9.15 -7.25 6.79
C MET A 191 -10.62 -7.48 6.42
N ALA A 192 -11.47 -7.73 7.41
CA ALA A 192 -12.88 -8.03 7.22
C ALA A 192 -13.66 -6.84 6.67
N GLN A 193 -13.27 -5.60 6.97
CA GLN A 193 -13.89 -4.41 6.38
C GLN A 193 -13.75 -4.41 4.85
N HIS A 194 -12.56 -4.76 4.34
CA HIS A 194 -12.26 -4.76 2.90
C HIS A 194 -12.50 -6.11 2.23
N GLY A 195 -12.58 -7.20 2.99
CA GLY A 195 -12.63 -8.56 2.45
C GLY A 195 -11.35 -8.95 1.74
N ALA A 196 -10.20 -8.56 2.28
CA ALA A 196 -8.91 -8.75 1.65
C ALA A 196 -7.87 -9.29 2.62
N ILE A 197 -6.94 -10.09 2.10
CA ILE A 197 -5.72 -10.50 2.79
C ILE A 197 -4.74 -9.32 2.72
N GLY A 198 -4.17 -8.95 3.86
CA GLY A 198 -3.36 -7.76 4.04
C GLY A 198 -1.85 -7.98 3.87
N SER A 199 -1.07 -7.30 4.73
CA SER A 199 0.35 -6.97 4.58
C SER A 199 1.34 -8.11 4.27
N GLY A 200 0.95 -9.38 4.39
CA GLY A 200 1.79 -10.52 4.01
C GLY A 200 1.68 -10.94 2.55
N TRP A 201 0.67 -10.46 1.82
CA TRP A 201 0.38 -10.95 0.47
C TRP A 201 1.51 -10.69 -0.53
N ASN A 202 2.11 -9.50 -0.51
CA ASN A 202 3.19 -9.15 -1.43
C ASN A 202 4.42 -10.07 -1.25
N LEU A 203 4.77 -10.35 0.00
CA LEU A 203 5.90 -11.23 0.33
C LEU A 203 5.67 -12.64 -0.20
N PHE A 204 4.45 -13.16 -0.05
CA PHE A 204 4.07 -14.45 -0.62
C PHE A 204 4.11 -14.45 -2.14
N ALA A 205 3.55 -13.42 -2.78
CA ALA A 205 3.59 -13.32 -4.24
C ALA A 205 5.02 -13.27 -4.80
N ILE A 206 5.93 -12.55 -4.14
CA ILE A 206 7.35 -12.51 -4.50
C ILE A 206 8.02 -13.87 -4.27
N GLY A 207 7.75 -14.53 -3.14
CA GLY A 207 8.32 -15.84 -2.79
C GLY A 207 7.97 -16.93 -3.80
N HIS A 208 6.73 -16.95 -4.28
CA HIS A 208 6.26 -17.90 -5.29
C HIS A 208 6.38 -17.38 -6.73
N LYS A 209 7.05 -16.24 -6.95
CA LYS A 209 7.29 -15.63 -8.27
C LYS A 209 6.01 -15.41 -9.09
N LEU A 210 4.92 -15.02 -8.43
CA LEU A 210 3.63 -14.78 -9.08
C LEU A 210 3.69 -13.58 -10.01
N ALA A 211 3.16 -13.75 -11.22
CA ALA A 211 3.12 -12.76 -12.27
C ALA A 211 1.69 -12.42 -12.70
N ASP A 212 1.59 -11.41 -13.57
CA ASP A 212 0.33 -11.11 -14.25
C ASP A 212 0.02 -12.23 -15.24
N GLY A 213 -1.18 -12.79 -15.14
CA GLY A 213 -1.67 -13.88 -15.99
C GLY A 213 -1.73 -15.25 -15.32
N ASP A 214 -1.09 -15.42 -14.17
CA ASP A 214 -1.22 -16.64 -13.38
C ASP A 214 -2.64 -16.77 -12.82
N CYS A 215 -3.03 -17.97 -12.39
CA CYS A 215 -4.33 -18.21 -11.75
C CYS A 215 -4.16 -19.11 -10.55
N LEU A 216 -4.64 -18.66 -9.39
CA LEU A 216 -4.54 -19.41 -8.15
C LEU A 216 -5.85 -20.10 -7.82
N VAL A 217 -5.78 -21.28 -7.24
CA VAL A 217 -6.94 -21.97 -6.65
C VAL A 217 -6.77 -21.98 -5.14
N PHE A 218 -7.72 -21.35 -4.46
CA PHE A 218 -7.79 -21.33 -3.00
C PHE A 218 -8.80 -22.37 -2.55
N GLN A 219 -8.36 -23.31 -1.72
CA GLN A 219 -9.20 -24.32 -1.08
C GLN A 219 -9.20 -24.10 0.42
N GLN A 220 -10.38 -23.97 1.04
CA GLN A 220 -10.48 -23.77 2.48
C GLN A 220 -10.37 -25.12 3.22
N VAL A 221 -9.26 -25.37 3.89
CA VAL A 221 -9.05 -26.60 4.68
C VAL A 221 -9.63 -26.43 6.08
N GLN A 222 -9.53 -25.23 6.65
CA GLN A 222 -10.12 -24.87 7.94
C GLN A 222 -10.70 -23.46 7.86
N ARG A 223 -11.47 -23.04 8.86
CA ARG A 223 -12.12 -21.72 8.91
C ARG A 223 -11.15 -20.57 8.58
N THR A 224 -9.91 -20.62 9.08
CA THR A 224 -8.87 -19.62 8.87
C THR A 224 -7.63 -20.15 8.14
N LYS A 225 -7.70 -21.35 7.55
CA LYS A 225 -6.58 -21.94 6.78
C LYS A 225 -6.99 -22.24 5.35
N PHE A 226 -6.24 -21.71 4.39
CA PHE A 226 -6.45 -21.92 2.97
C PHE A 226 -5.23 -22.60 2.37
N LYS A 227 -5.45 -23.69 1.65
CA LYS A 227 -4.43 -24.28 0.78
C LYS A 227 -4.49 -23.58 -0.57
N VAL A 228 -3.34 -23.10 -1.03
CA VAL A 228 -3.16 -22.39 -2.30
C VAL A 228 -2.50 -23.35 -3.27
N ARG A 229 -3.06 -23.45 -4.48
CA ARG A 229 -2.47 -24.18 -5.61
C ARG A 229 -2.21 -23.23 -6.76
N PHE A 230 -1.11 -23.48 -7.48
CA PHE A 230 -0.59 -22.62 -8.53
C PHE A 230 -0.85 -23.17 -9.94
#